data_AF-A0A0B2XGZ3-F1
#
_entry.id   AF-A0A0B2XGZ3-F1
#
_cell.length_a   1.000
_cell.length_b   1.000
_cell.length_c   1.000
_cell.angle_alpha   90.00
_cell.angle_beta   90.00
_cell.angle_gamma   90.00
#
_symmetry.space_group_name_H-M   'P 1'
#
loop_
_entity.id
_entity.type
_entity.pdbx_description
1 polymer ?
#
loop_
_entity_poly.entity_id
_entity_poly.type
_entity_poly.pdbx_seq_one_letter_code
_entity_poly.pdbx_strand_id
1 'polypeptide(L)'
;MKDRCQVDNKRYTDVFGRHVFPDDAEDIKSHRWFKNFPWDRVHAINPPFVPHITSLDDTHYFDESDPFTEPMASSENETVDPTPDHIRWVLRECRPVVQNLAIELISTPYDSTRLRSADRRIDRTFNITPEERKTLKTFIRMYGRKERKRPRDILLRDQSTKTLALDVRKKTAFMGYGWRRMRPGGYITPNLGKYEMAEL
;
A
#
# COMPACT_ATOMS: atom_id res chain seq x y z
N MET A 1 1.26 38.88 -10.48
CA MET A 1 0.18 37.89 -10.31
C MET A 1 -0.10 37.32 -11.69
N LYS A 2 0.10 36.01 -11.91
CA LYS A 2 -0.23 35.37 -13.18
C LYS A 2 -1.23 34.26 -12.87
N ASP A 3 -2.32 34.30 -13.63
CA ASP A 3 -3.61 33.72 -13.30
C ASP A 3 -3.60 32.19 -13.21
N ARG A 4 -4.50 31.70 -12.37
CA ARG A 4 -4.79 30.28 -12.17
C ARG A 4 -5.31 29.69 -13.47
N CYS A 5 -4.57 28.76 -14.07
CA CYS A 5 -5.08 27.94 -15.17
C CYS A 5 -6.27 27.10 -14.68
N GLN A 6 -7.39 27.28 -15.36
CA GLN A 6 -8.58 26.45 -15.29
C GLN A 6 -8.19 25.03 -15.75
N VAL A 7 -8.51 24.02 -14.93
CA VAL A 7 -8.20 22.63 -15.27
C VAL A 7 -9.28 22.12 -16.23
N ASP A 8 -9.03 22.26 -17.53
CA ASP A 8 -9.86 21.62 -18.54
C ASP A 8 -9.64 20.11 -18.52
N ASN A 9 -10.72 19.39 -18.24
CA ASN A 9 -10.78 17.94 -18.09
C ASN A 9 -10.84 17.23 -19.46
N LYS A 10 -9.93 17.59 -20.38
CA LYS A 10 -9.79 16.92 -21.69
C LYS A 10 -8.56 16.03 -21.66
N ARG A 11 -8.75 14.75 -21.97
CA ARG A 11 -7.72 13.69 -21.93
C ARG A 11 -6.42 14.14 -22.63
N TYR A 12 -5.31 14.11 -21.91
CA TYR A 12 -3.96 14.44 -22.38
C TYR A 12 -3.41 13.30 -23.26
N THR A 13 -3.85 13.24 -24.50
CA THR A 13 -3.25 12.38 -25.53
C THR A 13 -3.05 13.19 -26.81
N ASP A 14 -1.85 13.13 -27.39
CA ASP A 14 -1.57 13.57 -28.76
C ASP A 14 -2.51 12.84 -29.75
N VAL A 15 -2.62 13.36 -30.98
CA VAL A 15 -3.29 12.73 -32.14
C VAL A 15 -2.77 11.30 -32.40
N PHE A 16 -1.53 11.01 -31.99
CA PHE A 16 -0.91 9.68 -32.05
C PHE A 16 -1.07 8.83 -30.77
N GLY A 17 -1.90 9.26 -29.82
CA GLY A 17 -2.13 8.54 -28.57
C GLY A 17 -0.93 8.54 -27.61
N ARG A 18 0.05 9.42 -27.81
CA ARG A 18 1.21 9.55 -26.93
C ARG A 18 0.85 10.33 -25.67
N HIS A 19 1.41 9.90 -24.55
CA HIS A 19 1.29 10.53 -23.24
C HIS A 19 2.56 11.28 -22.81
N VAL A 20 3.64 11.19 -23.59
CA VAL A 20 4.91 11.87 -23.34
C VAL A 20 5.13 12.84 -24.48
N PHE A 21 5.19 14.13 -24.14
CA PHE A 21 5.39 15.21 -25.09
C PHE A 21 6.88 15.63 -25.13
N PRO A 22 7.38 16.18 -26.24
CA PRO A 22 8.65 16.89 -26.24
C PRO A 22 8.63 18.00 -25.17
N ASP A 23 9.69 18.11 -24.38
CA ASP A 23 9.84 19.10 -23.29
C ASP A 23 8.82 19.02 -22.14
N ASP A 24 8.06 17.92 -22.02
CA ASP A 24 6.98 17.74 -21.03
C ASP A 24 7.44 17.85 -19.56
N ALA A 25 8.74 17.65 -19.33
CA ALA A 25 9.32 17.72 -17.99
C ALA A 25 10.11 19.02 -17.73
N GLU A 26 10.22 19.94 -18.70
CA GLU A 26 11.11 21.11 -18.57
C GLU A 26 10.59 22.15 -17.56
N ASP A 27 9.27 22.28 -17.42
CA ASP A 27 8.64 23.11 -16.39
C ASP A 27 8.94 22.57 -14.97
N ILE A 28 8.93 21.26 -14.80
CA ILE A 28 9.33 20.57 -13.55
C ILE A 28 10.83 20.76 -13.31
N LYS A 29 11.68 20.50 -14.31
CA LYS A 29 13.14 20.61 -14.20
C LYS A 29 13.61 22.04 -13.87
N SER A 30 12.98 23.04 -14.46
CA SER A 30 13.28 24.46 -14.26
C SER A 30 12.65 25.05 -12.98
N HIS A 31 11.79 24.30 -12.30
CA HIS A 31 11.15 24.76 -11.07
C HIS A 31 12.18 25.10 -9.98
N ARG A 32 11.91 26.16 -9.20
CA ARG A 32 12.82 26.68 -8.16
C ARG A 32 13.22 25.63 -7.11
N TRP A 33 12.40 24.59 -6.93
CA TRP A 33 12.70 23.47 -6.04
C TRP A 33 13.97 22.71 -6.49
N PHE A 34 14.14 22.52 -7.79
CA PHE A 34 15.27 21.83 -8.41
C PHE A 34 16.38 22.78 -8.87
N LYS A 35 16.41 24.02 -8.38
CA LYS A 35 17.46 24.96 -8.73
C LYS A 35 18.82 24.37 -8.37
N ASN A 36 19.72 24.26 -9.36
CA ASN A 36 21.04 23.63 -9.28
C ASN A 36 21.05 22.10 -9.11
N PHE A 37 19.91 21.42 -9.34
CA PHE A 37 19.89 19.97 -9.38
C PHE A 37 20.50 19.48 -10.71
N PRO A 38 21.52 18.61 -10.68
CA PRO A 38 22.23 18.21 -11.89
C PRO A 38 21.46 17.10 -12.64
N TRP A 39 20.39 17.49 -13.33
CA TRP A 39 19.50 16.60 -14.08
C TRP A 39 20.24 15.62 -15.01
N ASP A 40 21.32 16.07 -15.67
CA ASP A 40 22.12 15.26 -16.59
C ASP A 40 22.90 14.12 -15.89
N ARG A 41 23.16 14.26 -14.59
CA ARG A 41 23.99 13.31 -13.81
C ARG A 41 23.23 12.63 -12.69
N VAL A 42 21.90 12.71 -12.68
CA VAL A 42 21.05 12.12 -11.63
C VAL A 42 21.31 10.63 -11.45
N HIS A 43 21.55 9.92 -12.56
CA HIS A 43 21.87 8.50 -12.57
C HIS A 43 23.19 8.14 -11.85
N ALA A 44 24.09 9.11 -11.66
CA ALA A 44 25.37 8.95 -10.98
C ALA A 44 25.36 9.51 -9.54
N ILE A 45 24.25 10.09 -9.09
CA ILE A 45 24.12 10.59 -7.72
C ILE A 45 23.93 9.40 -6.78
N ASN A 46 24.78 9.29 -5.77
CA ASN A 46 24.59 8.32 -4.70
C ASN A 46 23.27 8.60 -3.95
N PRO A 47 22.37 7.62 -3.82
CA PRO A 47 21.10 7.83 -3.16
C PRO A 47 21.29 8.02 -1.64
N PRO A 48 20.47 8.87 -0.99
CA PRO A 48 20.54 9.09 0.46
C PRO A 48 20.20 7.85 1.29
N PHE A 49 19.44 6.92 0.71
CA PHE A 49 19.05 5.67 1.34
C PHE A 49 19.38 4.53 0.39
N VAL A 50 20.18 3.59 0.87
CA VAL A 50 20.52 2.35 0.17
C VAL A 50 19.87 1.21 0.95
N PRO A 51 18.93 0.45 0.37
CA PRO A 51 18.32 -0.69 1.05
C PRO A 51 19.35 -1.79 1.31
N HIS A 52 19.25 -2.46 2.46
CA HIS A 52 20.12 -3.58 2.84
C HIS A 52 19.57 -4.88 2.27
N ILE A 53 20.01 -5.28 1.08
CA ILE A 53 19.52 -6.48 0.39
C ILE A 53 20.51 -7.63 0.62
N THR A 54 20.03 -8.78 1.06
CA THR A 54 20.85 -9.97 1.35
C THR A 54 21.02 -10.90 0.16
N SER A 55 20.04 -10.94 -0.74
CA SER A 55 19.99 -11.80 -1.94
C SER A 55 19.09 -11.19 -3.01
N LEU A 56 19.19 -11.66 -4.25
CA LEU A 56 18.25 -11.28 -5.32
C LEU A 56 16.80 -11.64 -4.99
N ASP A 57 16.59 -12.68 -4.17
CA ASP A 57 15.27 -13.13 -3.72
C ASP A 57 14.87 -12.53 -2.35
N ASP A 58 15.58 -11.51 -1.87
CA ASP A 58 15.28 -10.90 -0.59
C ASP A 58 14.01 -10.04 -0.65
N THR A 59 12.96 -10.50 0.03
CA THR A 59 11.65 -9.84 0.05
C THR A 59 11.33 -9.12 1.35
N HIS A 60 12.29 -8.87 2.27
CA HIS A 60 11.96 -8.33 3.59
C HIS A 60 11.43 -6.88 3.59
N TYR A 61 11.68 -6.11 2.53
CA TYR A 61 11.08 -4.78 2.31
C TYR A 61 9.64 -4.84 1.78
N PHE A 62 9.19 -6.02 1.34
CA PHE A 62 7.81 -6.25 0.92
C PHE A 62 7.00 -6.77 2.10
N ASP A 63 5.75 -6.33 2.19
CA ASP A 63 4.80 -7.01 3.07
C ASP A 63 4.64 -8.46 2.59
N GLU A 64 4.62 -9.43 3.50
CA GLU A 64 4.23 -10.82 3.20
C GLU A 64 2.80 -10.79 2.63
N SER A 65 2.68 -10.71 1.31
CA SER A 65 1.42 -10.70 0.61
C SER A 65 0.80 -12.08 0.75
N ASP A 66 -0.44 -12.15 1.23
CA ASP A 66 -1.22 -13.37 1.12
C ASP A 66 -1.25 -13.78 -0.37
N PRO A 67 -0.86 -15.03 -0.72
CA PRO A 67 -0.66 -15.45 -2.12
C PRO A 67 -1.89 -15.30 -3.03
N PHE A 68 -3.06 -14.98 -2.47
CA PHE A 68 -4.28 -14.77 -3.22
C PHE A 68 -5.10 -13.69 -2.50
N THR A 69 -5.63 -12.72 -3.27
CA THR A 69 -6.80 -11.87 -2.95
C THR A 69 -6.49 -10.39 -2.65
N GLU A 70 -6.18 -9.61 -3.68
CA GLU A 70 -6.82 -8.31 -3.90
C GLU A 70 -7.75 -8.46 -5.12
N PRO A 71 -9.02 -8.88 -4.97
CA PRO A 71 -10.02 -8.63 -5.97
C PRO A 71 -10.15 -7.12 -5.99
N MET A 72 -9.62 -6.53 -7.05
CA MET A 72 -9.81 -5.13 -7.38
C MET A 72 -11.30 -4.93 -7.66
N ALA A 73 -12.10 -4.76 -6.62
CA ALA A 73 -13.44 -4.26 -6.74
C ALA A 73 -13.89 -3.71 -5.39
N SER A 74 -13.93 -2.38 -5.31
CA SER A 74 -15.04 -1.71 -4.64
C SER A 74 -16.33 -2.13 -5.36
N SER A 75 -16.78 -3.36 -5.13
CA SER A 75 -18.15 -3.76 -5.46
C SER A 75 -18.87 -3.80 -4.14
N GLU A 76 -19.88 -2.94 -4.02
CA GLU A 76 -20.95 -3.00 -3.04
C GLU A 76 -21.80 -4.26 -3.31
N ASN A 77 -21.18 -5.43 -3.39
CA ASN A 77 -21.92 -6.68 -3.40
C ASN A 77 -22.13 -7.05 -1.94
N GLU A 78 -23.40 -7.12 -1.54
CA GLU A 78 -23.79 -7.81 -0.31
C GLU A 78 -23.08 -9.17 -0.30
N THR A 79 -22.04 -9.29 0.52
CA THR A 79 -21.49 -10.60 0.85
C THR A 79 -22.59 -11.27 1.65
N VAL A 80 -23.39 -12.13 1.01
CA VAL A 80 -24.38 -12.95 1.70
C VAL A 80 -23.62 -13.69 2.78
N ASP A 81 -23.91 -13.34 4.03
CA ASP A 81 -23.29 -13.93 5.20
C ASP A 81 -23.43 -15.45 5.09
N PRO A 82 -22.33 -16.21 4.90
CA PRO A 82 -22.43 -17.64 4.71
C PRO A 82 -23.03 -18.23 5.98
N THR A 83 -24.30 -18.65 5.89
CA THR A 83 -25.04 -19.26 6.99
C THR A 83 -24.25 -20.46 7.51
N PRO A 84 -24.25 -20.75 8.82
CA PRO A 84 -23.55 -21.92 9.36
C PRO A 84 -23.85 -23.23 8.60
N ASP A 85 -25.07 -23.39 8.10
CA ASP A 85 -25.47 -24.54 7.30
C ASP A 85 -24.81 -24.59 5.92
N HIS A 86 -24.61 -23.44 5.28
CA HIS A 86 -23.85 -23.34 4.03
C HIS A 86 -22.39 -23.73 4.26
N ILE A 87 -21.79 -23.27 5.37
CA ILE A 87 -20.40 -23.63 5.74
C ILE A 87 -20.27 -25.14 5.94
N ARG A 88 -21.24 -25.76 6.65
CA ARG A 88 -21.28 -27.21 6.86
C ARG A 88 -21.44 -27.99 5.55
N TRP A 89 -22.20 -27.47 4.60
CA TRP A 89 -22.37 -28.08 3.29
C TRP A 89 -21.08 -28.00 2.43
N VAL A 90 -20.41 -26.85 2.42
CA VAL A 90 -19.13 -26.66 1.70
C VAL A 90 -18.05 -27.56 2.29
N LEU A 91 -17.99 -27.66 3.62
CA LEU A 91 -17.00 -28.46 4.35
C LEU A 91 -17.53 -29.85 4.75
N ARG A 92 -18.50 -30.40 4.01
CA ARG A 92 -19.14 -31.70 4.35
C ARG A 92 -18.16 -32.88 4.37
N GLU A 93 -17.10 -32.80 3.56
CA GLU A 93 -16.04 -33.83 3.49
C GLU A 93 -15.04 -33.68 4.65
N CYS A 94 -15.08 -32.57 5.38
CA CYS A 94 -14.23 -32.33 6.55
C CYS A 94 -14.92 -32.78 7.83
N ARG A 95 -14.12 -33.12 8.86
CA ARG A 95 -14.64 -33.53 10.17
C ARG A 95 -15.46 -32.42 10.83
N PRO A 96 -16.45 -32.73 11.69
CA PRO A 96 -17.26 -31.72 12.38
C PRO A 96 -16.44 -30.71 13.21
N VAL A 97 -15.29 -31.13 13.74
CA VAL A 97 -14.36 -30.25 14.47
C VAL A 97 -13.81 -29.14 13.55
N VAL A 98 -13.48 -29.48 12.31
CA VAL A 98 -12.97 -28.55 11.29
C VAL A 98 -14.07 -27.59 10.85
N GLN A 99 -15.30 -28.09 10.68
CA GLN A 99 -16.48 -27.27 10.36
C GLN A 99 -16.78 -26.25 11.46
N ASN A 100 -16.75 -26.66 12.73
CA ASN A 100 -17.00 -25.76 13.86
C ASN A 100 -15.92 -24.67 13.97
N LEU A 101 -14.66 -25.02 13.75
CA LEU A 101 -13.57 -24.04 13.70
C LEU A 101 -13.76 -23.04 12.55
N ALA A 102 -14.18 -23.50 11.38
CA ALA A 102 -14.44 -22.63 10.24
C ALA A 102 -15.57 -21.62 10.53
N ILE A 103 -16.64 -22.07 11.18
CA ILE A 103 -17.75 -21.20 11.63
C ILE A 103 -17.25 -20.16 12.63
N GLU A 104 -16.47 -20.58 13.64
CA GLU A 104 -15.89 -19.64 14.62
C GLU A 104 -15.01 -18.59 13.95
N LEU A 105 -14.13 -19.02 13.03
CA LEU A 105 -13.16 -18.16 12.35
C LEU A 105 -13.83 -17.10 11.45
N ILE A 106 -14.96 -17.42 10.83
CA ILE A 106 -15.69 -16.49 9.93
C ILE A 106 -16.69 -15.61 10.68
N SER A 107 -17.10 -16.01 11.90
CA SER A 107 -18.06 -15.26 12.71
C SER A 107 -17.60 -13.82 13.03
N THR A 108 -16.29 -13.56 13.01
CA THR A 108 -15.71 -12.24 13.25
C THR A 108 -14.92 -11.76 12.04
N PRO A 109 -15.02 -10.47 11.66
CA PRO A 109 -14.21 -9.96 10.57
C PRO A 109 -12.72 -10.01 10.94
N TYR A 110 -11.87 -10.31 9.96
CA TYR A 110 -10.42 -10.42 10.14
C TYR A 110 -9.71 -9.16 9.63
N ASP A 111 -8.71 -8.68 10.36
CA ASP A 111 -7.66 -7.83 9.81
C ASP A 111 -6.41 -8.68 9.51
N SER A 112 -5.34 -8.07 9.00
CA SER A 112 -4.10 -8.81 8.71
C SER A 112 -3.47 -9.43 9.96
N THR A 113 -3.61 -8.80 11.13
CA THR A 113 -3.02 -9.30 12.38
C THR A 113 -3.82 -10.48 12.95
N ARG A 114 -5.15 -10.43 12.88
CA ARG A 114 -6.04 -11.50 13.30
C ARG A 114 -6.00 -12.67 12.35
N LEU A 115 -5.87 -12.45 11.04
CA LEU A 115 -5.68 -13.54 10.07
C LEU A 115 -4.39 -14.32 10.35
N ARG A 116 -3.28 -13.63 10.65
CA ARG A 116 -2.03 -14.27 11.08
C ARG A 116 -2.17 -15.03 12.40
N SER A 117 -2.92 -14.46 13.35
CA SER A 117 -3.18 -15.12 14.64
C SER A 117 -4.04 -16.37 14.46
N ALA A 118 -5.03 -16.32 13.55
CA ALA A 118 -5.85 -17.45 13.16
C ALA A 118 -5.02 -18.54 12.46
N ASP A 119 -4.17 -18.19 11.50
CA ASP A 119 -3.27 -19.15 10.84
C ASP A 119 -2.37 -19.87 11.84
N ARG A 120 -1.75 -19.12 12.78
CA ARG A 120 -0.93 -19.71 13.86
C ARG A 120 -1.76 -20.61 14.79
N ARG A 121 -3.01 -20.26 15.05
CA ARG A 121 -3.93 -21.07 15.86
C ARG A 121 -4.25 -22.39 15.15
N ILE A 122 -4.50 -22.33 13.84
CA ILE A 122 -4.71 -23.51 12.99
C ILE A 122 -3.47 -24.40 12.99
N ASP A 123 -2.27 -23.82 12.89
CA ASP A 123 -1.00 -24.56 12.90
C ASP A 123 -0.66 -25.21 14.26
N ARG A 124 -1.20 -24.69 15.36
CA ARG A 124 -1.01 -25.30 16.70
C ARG A 124 -2.07 -26.34 17.05
N THR A 125 -3.13 -26.49 16.26
CA THR A 125 -4.24 -27.39 16.61
C THR A 125 -3.86 -28.84 16.31
N PHE A 126 -3.68 -29.69 17.32
CA PHE A 126 -3.18 -31.06 17.15
C PHE A 126 -4.15 -32.02 16.43
N ASN A 127 -5.46 -31.76 16.47
CA ASN A 127 -6.49 -32.70 15.98
C ASN A 127 -6.87 -32.51 14.50
N ILE A 128 -6.00 -31.88 13.69
CA ILE A 128 -6.28 -31.49 12.30
C ILE A 128 -5.13 -31.94 11.39
N THR A 129 -5.45 -32.60 10.27
CA THR A 129 -4.46 -33.05 9.28
C THR A 129 -3.85 -31.87 8.52
N PRO A 130 -2.65 -31.99 7.92
CA PRO A 130 -2.05 -30.90 7.15
C PRO A 130 -2.94 -30.44 5.98
N GLU A 131 -3.69 -31.36 5.34
CA GLU A 131 -4.65 -31.04 4.29
C GLU A 131 -5.82 -30.23 4.84
N GLU A 132 -6.40 -30.63 5.96
CA GLU A 132 -7.50 -29.92 6.61
C GLU A 132 -7.06 -28.51 7.04
N ARG A 133 -5.81 -28.32 7.51
CA ARG A 133 -5.25 -26.99 7.82
C ARG A 133 -5.17 -26.12 6.58
N LYS A 134 -4.67 -26.67 5.47
CA LYS A 134 -4.59 -25.96 4.19
C LYS A 134 -5.98 -25.57 3.69
N THR A 135 -6.94 -26.47 3.77
CA THR A 135 -8.34 -26.22 3.43
C THR A 135 -8.93 -25.10 4.29
N LEU A 136 -8.71 -25.13 5.61
CA LEU A 136 -9.21 -24.09 6.52
C LEU A 136 -8.60 -22.72 6.24
N LYS A 137 -7.29 -22.65 6.04
CA LYS A 137 -6.57 -21.42 5.67
C LYS A 137 -7.10 -20.82 4.37
N THR A 138 -7.37 -21.67 3.38
CA THR A 138 -7.95 -21.26 2.09
C THR A 138 -9.40 -20.82 2.26
N PHE A 139 -10.18 -21.54 3.06
CA PHE A 139 -11.58 -21.26 3.33
C PHE A 139 -11.78 -19.90 4.01
N ILE A 140 -10.98 -19.56 5.02
CA ILE A 140 -11.05 -18.25 5.70
C ILE A 140 -10.75 -17.11 4.73
N ARG A 141 -9.80 -17.32 3.80
CA ARG A 141 -9.45 -16.32 2.79
C ARG A 141 -10.57 -16.10 1.77
N MET A 142 -11.27 -17.18 1.39
CA MET A 142 -12.39 -17.10 0.44
C MET A 142 -13.70 -16.58 1.04
N TYR A 143 -14.04 -17.01 2.26
CA TYR A 143 -15.35 -16.76 2.87
C TYR A 143 -15.32 -15.82 4.08
N GLY A 144 -14.15 -15.55 4.65
CA GLY A 144 -14.02 -14.62 5.77
C GLY A 144 -14.17 -13.18 5.31
N ARG A 145 -14.69 -12.33 6.20
CA ARG A 145 -14.86 -10.90 5.92
C ARG A 145 -13.66 -10.09 6.40
N LYS A 146 -13.00 -9.38 5.48
CA LYS A 146 -11.94 -8.44 5.82
C LYS A 146 -12.53 -7.24 6.58
N GLU A 147 -11.96 -6.93 7.73
CA GLU A 147 -12.34 -5.78 8.54
C GLU A 147 -12.11 -4.50 7.74
N ARG A 148 -13.20 -3.75 7.51
CA ARG A 148 -13.11 -2.46 6.81
C ARG A 148 -12.41 -1.46 7.71
N LYS A 149 -11.21 -1.05 7.31
CA LYS A 149 -10.49 0.05 7.96
C LYS A 149 -11.35 1.31 7.89
N ARG A 150 -11.87 1.75 9.04
CA ARG A 150 -12.66 2.98 9.13
C ARG A 150 -11.74 4.18 8.95
N PRO A 151 -12.20 5.29 8.34
CA PRO A 151 -11.43 6.52 8.32
C PRO A 151 -10.98 6.90 9.73
N ARG A 152 -9.68 7.13 9.89
CA ARG A 152 -9.08 7.49 11.19
C ARG A 152 -9.73 8.76 11.73
N ASP A 153 -9.96 9.71 10.84
CA ASP A 153 -10.69 10.94 11.12
C ASP A 153 -12.20 10.69 11.27
N ILE A 154 -12.74 11.22 12.36
CA ILE A 154 -14.14 11.11 12.74
C ILE A 154 -15.05 11.81 11.71
N LEU A 155 -14.64 12.97 11.17
CA LEU A 155 -15.45 13.71 10.18
C LEU A 155 -15.60 12.97 8.85
N LEU A 156 -14.67 12.05 8.54
CA LEU A 156 -14.76 11.22 7.35
C LEU A 156 -15.64 9.98 7.53
N ARG A 157 -16.14 9.73 8.75
CA ARG A 157 -17.01 8.58 9.05
C ARG A 157 -18.47 8.86 8.73
N ASP A 158 -18.89 10.12 8.84
CA ASP A 158 -20.26 10.52 8.57
C ASP A 158 -20.45 10.79 7.07
N GLN A 159 -21.51 10.22 6.51
CA GLN A 159 -21.83 10.31 5.10
C GLN A 159 -22.18 11.74 4.68
N SER A 160 -22.76 12.54 5.58
CA SER A 160 -23.17 13.91 5.26
C SER A 160 -21.98 14.88 5.20
N THR A 161 -20.99 14.71 6.08
CA THR A 161 -19.85 15.63 6.23
C THR A 161 -18.59 15.23 5.45
N LYS A 162 -18.45 13.94 5.08
CA LYS A 162 -17.27 13.40 4.40
C LYS A 162 -16.83 14.19 3.16
N THR A 163 -17.77 14.52 2.27
CA THR A 163 -17.46 15.19 1.00
C THR A 163 -16.92 16.60 1.22
N LEU A 164 -17.57 17.36 2.11
CA LEU A 164 -17.14 18.72 2.47
C LEU A 164 -15.78 18.71 3.17
N ALA A 165 -15.58 17.79 4.13
CA ALA A 165 -14.32 17.66 4.84
C ALA A 165 -13.14 17.33 3.91
N LEU A 166 -13.33 16.45 2.93
CA LEU A 166 -12.32 16.15 1.91
C LEU A 166 -12.02 17.35 1.01
N ASP A 167 -13.04 18.09 0.58
CA ASP A 167 -12.87 19.26 -0.28
C ASP A 167 -12.09 20.38 0.43
N VAL A 168 -12.46 20.71 1.67
CA VAL A 168 -11.72 21.67 2.50
C VAL A 168 -10.27 21.23 2.65
N ARG A 169 -10.02 19.96 2.95
CA ARG A 169 -8.64 19.44 3.07
C ARG A 169 -7.84 19.58 1.80
N LYS A 170 -8.41 19.29 0.63
CA LYS A 170 -7.72 19.47 -0.65
C LYS A 170 -7.36 20.93 -0.88
N LYS A 171 -8.29 21.84 -0.60
CA LYS A 171 -8.09 23.29 -0.74
C LYS A 171 -7.05 23.83 0.22
N THR A 172 -6.97 23.29 1.44
CA THR A 172 -6.04 23.76 2.48
C THR A 172 -4.76 22.94 2.61
N ALA A 173 -4.62 21.82 1.89
CA ALA A 173 -3.52 20.86 2.02
C ALA A 173 -2.13 21.47 1.94
N PHE A 174 -2.00 22.60 1.22
CA PHE A 174 -0.73 23.28 0.98
C PHE A 174 -0.67 24.68 1.62
N MET A 175 -1.68 25.08 2.39
CA MET A 175 -1.63 26.36 3.12
C MET A 175 -0.54 26.29 4.19
N GLY A 176 0.41 27.23 4.14
CA GLY A 176 1.55 27.28 5.06
C GLY A 176 2.74 26.39 4.68
N TYR A 177 2.65 25.61 3.60
CA TYR A 177 3.80 24.91 3.05
C TYR A 177 4.70 25.91 2.31
N GLY A 178 5.71 26.42 3.02
CA GLY A 178 6.84 27.10 2.41
C GLY A 178 7.86 26.06 1.92
N TRP A 179 8.20 26.09 0.64
CA TRP A 179 9.25 25.23 0.10
C TRP A 179 10.58 25.54 0.77
N ARG A 180 11.16 24.56 1.47
CA ARG A 180 12.52 24.64 2.01
C ARG A 180 13.49 24.14 0.93
N ARG A 181 14.45 24.98 0.57
CA ARG A 181 15.44 24.66 -0.46
C ARG A 181 16.25 23.42 -0.08
N MET A 182 16.53 22.56 -1.05
CA MET A 182 17.58 21.55 -0.94
C MET A 182 18.90 22.26 -0.57
N ARG A 183 19.64 21.73 0.41
CA ARG A 183 20.91 22.37 0.80
C ARG A 183 21.86 22.35 -0.40
N PRO A 184 22.74 23.34 -0.56
CA PRO A 184 23.72 23.38 -1.67
C PRO A 184 24.59 22.11 -1.79
N GLY A 185 24.74 21.34 -0.71
CA GLY A 185 25.41 20.03 -0.69
C GLY A 185 24.53 18.84 -1.08
N GLY A 186 23.33 19.06 -1.65
CA GLY A 186 22.42 17.98 -2.01
C GLY A 186 22.07 17.06 -0.84
N TYR A 187 21.95 15.75 -1.11
CA TYR A 187 21.73 14.71 -0.11
C TYR A 187 23.04 14.11 0.45
N ILE A 188 24.24 14.60 0.07
CA ILE A 188 25.52 14.01 0.50
C ILE A 188 26.59 15.11 0.67
N THR A 189 27.16 15.19 1.88
CA THR A 189 28.57 14.79 2.15
C THR A 189 28.81 14.83 3.67
N PRO A 190 29.16 13.69 4.30
CA PRO A 190 30.46 13.67 4.96
C PRO A 190 31.23 12.41 4.55
N ASN A 191 32.30 12.60 3.79
CA ASN A 191 33.60 11.93 3.92
C ASN A 191 34.39 12.13 2.63
N LEU A 192 34.93 13.33 2.48
CA LEU A 192 36.17 13.51 1.73
C LEU A 192 37.31 13.31 2.73
N GLY A 193 37.99 12.18 2.58
CA GLY A 193 39.41 11.97 2.87
C GLY A 193 39.95 12.48 4.21
N LYS A 194 40.02 11.59 5.20
CA LYS A 194 41.12 11.60 6.19
C LYS A 194 41.75 10.20 6.28
N TYR A 195 42.29 9.70 5.17
CA TYR A 195 43.24 8.60 5.14
C TYR A 195 44.12 8.72 3.89
N GLU A 196 44.93 9.77 3.86
CA GLU A 196 46.22 9.78 3.17
C GLU A 196 46.94 11.05 3.64
N MET A 197 48.01 10.86 4.39
CA MET A 197 49.13 11.77 4.74
C MET A 197 49.60 11.47 6.17
N ALA A 198 50.21 10.29 6.35
CA ALA A 198 51.22 10.02 7.37
C ALA A 198 51.93 8.69 7.03
N GLU A 199 52.68 8.67 5.93
CA GLU A 199 53.95 7.94 5.94
C GLU A 199 55.03 8.95 6.29
N LEU A 200 55.57 8.82 7.50
CA LEU A 200 56.99 8.80 7.85
C LEU A 200 57.12 8.27 9.29
#